data_AF-A3DBF0-F1
#
_entry.id   AF-A3DBF0-F1
#
_cell.length_a   1.000
_cell.length_b   1.000
_cell.length_c   1.000
_cell.angle_alpha   90.00
_cell.angle_beta   90.00
_cell.angle_gamma   90.00
#
_symmetry.space_group_name_H-M   'P 1'
#
loop_
_entity.id
_entity.type
_entity.pdbx_description
1 polymer ?
#
loop_
_entity_poly.entity_id
_entity_poly.type
_entity_poly.pdbx_seq_one_letter_code
_entity_poly.pdbx_strand_id
1 'polypeptide(L)'
;MMDVRLRFGKEFREYDDRTCIIVIDVDNMFVGLIVDSVCEVMSIPDGEIVVPPDFDQSENKFIKGIGKTGNEVRLILDCEKLLKD
;
A
#
# COMPACT_ATOMS: atom_id res chain seq x y z
N MET A 1 -1.93 6.90 13.84
CA MET A 1 -2.62 6.78 12.56
C MET A 1 -1.77 7.44 11.48
N MET A 2 -1.78 6.92 10.26
CA MET A 2 -0.99 7.43 9.14
C MET A 2 -1.89 7.64 7.92
N ASP A 3 -1.84 8.83 7.31
CA ASP A 3 -2.53 9.11 6.06
C ASP A 3 -1.69 8.62 4.88
N VAL A 4 -2.17 7.57 4.20
CA VAL A 4 -1.44 6.93 3.11
C VAL A 4 -1.38 7.86 1.89
N ARG A 5 -2.37 8.72 1.64
CA ARG A 5 -2.30 9.65 0.50
C ARG A 5 -1.13 10.61 0.65
N LEU A 6 -1.06 11.26 1.82
CA LEU A 6 0.02 12.19 2.14
C LEU A 6 1.38 11.49 2.16
N ARG A 7 1.42 10.24 2.67
CA ARG A 7 2.63 9.43 2.70
C ARG A 7 3.19 9.12 1.31
N PHE A 8 2.31 8.95 0.32
CA PHE A 8 2.68 8.77 -1.09
C PHE A 8 2.81 10.09 -1.85
N GLY A 9 2.90 11.23 -1.17
CA GLY A 9 3.06 12.55 -1.79
C GLY A 9 1.85 13.03 -2.58
N LYS A 10 0.69 12.39 -2.41
CA LYS A 10 -0.56 12.83 -3.06
C LYS A 10 -1.16 14.01 -2.30
N GLU A 11 -1.94 14.80 -3.01
CA GLU A 11 -2.70 15.88 -2.41
C GLU A 11 -3.69 15.34 -1.35
N PHE A 12 -3.78 16.11 -0.28
CA PHE A 12 -4.80 15.91 0.75
C PHE A 12 -6.18 15.87 0.10
N ARG A 13 -7.03 15.00 0.63
CA ARG A 13 -8.43 14.90 0.26
C ARG A 13 -9.23 14.86 1.56
N GLU A 14 -10.35 15.56 1.58
CA GLU A 14 -11.26 15.48 2.72
C GLU A 14 -11.75 14.05 2.93
N TYR A 15 -11.83 13.66 4.19
CA TYR A 15 -12.34 12.35 4.58
C TYR A 15 -13.85 12.30 4.34
N ASP A 16 -14.27 11.30 3.58
CA ASP A 16 -15.66 11.06 3.21
C ASP A 16 -16.12 9.68 3.67
N ASP A 17 -17.38 9.33 3.41
CA ASP A 17 -17.99 8.05 3.82
C ASP A 17 -17.31 6.81 3.20
N ARG A 18 -16.41 6.99 2.23
CA ARG A 18 -15.64 5.89 1.61
C ARG A 18 -14.29 5.71 2.27
N THR A 19 -13.83 6.71 3.01
CA THR A 19 -12.54 6.69 3.70
C THR A 19 -12.53 5.57 4.74
N CYS A 20 -11.57 4.66 4.60
CA CYS A 20 -11.44 3.49 5.46
C CYS A 20 -10.16 3.58 6.28
N ILE A 21 -10.17 2.97 7.48
CA ILE A 21 -8.97 2.79 8.29
C ILE A 21 -8.60 1.31 8.29
N ILE A 22 -7.44 0.98 7.70
CA ILE A 22 -6.87 -0.36 7.75
C ILE A 22 -5.99 -0.46 8.98
N VAL A 23 -6.31 -1.38 9.90
CA VAL A 23 -5.47 -1.64 11.08
C VAL A 23 -4.49 -2.75 10.73
N ILE A 24 -3.20 -2.45 10.81
CA ILE A 24 -2.12 -3.42 10.63
C ILE A 24 -1.39 -3.64 11.95
N ASP A 25 -0.89 -4.85 12.16
CA ASP A 25 0.02 -5.20 13.25
C ASP A 25 1.43 -5.36 12.67
N VAL A 26 2.35 -4.52 13.14
CA VAL A 26 3.76 -4.54 12.74
C VAL A 26 4.61 -4.42 13.99
N ASP A 27 5.53 -5.37 14.20
CA ASP A 27 6.45 -5.36 15.36
C ASP A 27 5.72 -5.24 16.73
N ASN A 28 4.56 -5.90 16.91
CA ASN A 28 3.66 -5.79 18.07
C ASN A 28 3.06 -4.39 18.28
N MET A 29 2.99 -3.58 17.23
CA MET A 29 2.38 -2.26 17.25
C MET A 29 1.21 -2.21 16.27
N PHE A 30 0.04 -1.82 16.77
CA PHE A 30 -1.12 -1.55 15.94
C PHE A 30 -1.04 -0.16 15.32
N VAL A 31 -1.12 -0.09 14.00
CA VAL A 31 -1.18 1.17 13.25
C VAL A 31 -2.41 1.21 12.37
N GLY A 32 -3.19 2.28 12.49
CA GLY A 32 -4.27 2.60 11.57
C GLY A 32 -3.76 3.38 10.36
N LEU A 33 -3.98 2.84 9.17
CA LEU A 33 -3.71 3.46 7.87
C LEU A 33 -5.00 4.04 7.30
N ILE A 34 -5.03 5.35 7.07
CA ILE A 34 -6.16 6.04 6.44
C ILE A 34 -6.00 5.89 4.92
N VAL A 35 -6.99 5.28 4.28
CA VAL A 35 -7.03 5.05 2.82
C VAL A 35 -8.32 5.59 2.22
N ASP A 36 -8.28 5.90 0.93
CA ASP A 36 -9.45 6.42 0.19
C ASP A 36 -10.66 5.48 0.23
N SER A 37 -10.42 4.17 0.08
CA SER A 37 -11.46 3.14 0.07
C SER A 37 -10.85 1.74 0.05
N VAL A 38 -11.61 0.73 0.50
CA VAL A 38 -11.29 -0.69 0.28
C VAL A 38 -12.15 -1.21 -0.87
N CYS A 39 -11.52 -1.76 -1.91
CA CYS A 39 -12.23 -2.28 -3.08
C CYS A 39 -12.72 -3.72 -2.87
N GLU A 40 -11.80 -4.66 -2.68
CA GLU A 40 -12.09 -6.09 -2.58
C GLU A 40 -10.94 -6.85 -1.91
N VAL A 41 -11.19 -8.12 -1.56
CA VAL A 41 -10.18 -9.08 -1.09
C VAL A 41 -9.92 -10.08 -2.22
N MET A 42 -8.65 -10.24 -2.59
CA MET A 42 -8.24 -11.17 -3.64
C MET A 42 -6.99 -11.95 -3.23
N SER A 43 -6.85 -13.16 -3.77
CA SER A 43 -5.63 -13.96 -3.65
C SER A 43 -4.79 -13.82 -4.91
N ILE A 44 -3.52 -13.45 -4.76
CA ILE A 44 -2.56 -13.34 -5.85
C ILE A 44 -1.58 -14.50 -5.70
N PRO A 45 -1.48 -15.43 -6.68
CA PRO A 45 -0.49 -16.49 -6.65
C PRO A 45 0.94 -15.93 -6.67
N ASP A 46 1.88 -16.56 -5.97
CA ASP A 46 3.28 -16.08 -5.93
C ASP A 46 3.92 -15.98 -7.31
N GLY A 47 3.56 -16.84 -8.26
CA GLY A 47 4.05 -16.80 -9.64
C GLY A 47 3.57 -15.59 -10.46
N GLU A 48 2.55 -14.88 -9.99
CA GLU A 48 2.01 -13.65 -10.58
C GLU A 48 2.56 -12.39 -9.90
N ILE A 49 3.39 -12.55 -8.86
CA ILE A 49 4.09 -11.47 -8.19
C ILE A 49 5.44 -11.27 -8.89
N VAL A 50 5.58 -10.16 -9.59
CA VAL A 50 6.87 -9.76 -10.19
C VAL A 50 7.60 -8.79 -9.29
N VAL A 51 8.93 -8.91 -9.27
CA VAL A 51 9.79 -7.94 -8.60
C VAL A 51 9.61 -6.60 -9.31
N PRO A 52 9.42 -5.49 -8.57
CA PRO A 52 9.36 -4.18 -9.19
C PRO A 52 10.66 -3.96 -9.99
N PRO A 53 10.59 -3.41 -11.21
CA PRO A 53 11.79 -2.97 -11.91
C PRO A 53 12.56 -2.00 -11.02
N ASP A 54 13.88 -1.89 -11.19
CA ASP A 54 14.72 -0.86 -10.54
C ASP A 54 14.30 0.55 -11.02
N PHE A 55 13.12 0.97 -10.59
CA PHE A 55 12.67 2.35 -10.61
C PHE A 55 13.42 3.07 -9.50
N ASP A 56 13.75 4.33 -9.76
CA ASP A 56 14.56 5.20 -8.92
C ASP A 56 14.34 4.92 -7.41
N GLN A 57 15.42 4.55 -6.70
CA GLN A 57 15.36 4.04 -5.32
C GLN A 57 14.78 5.06 -4.32
N SER A 58 14.62 6.32 -4.73
CA SER A 58 14.01 7.39 -3.96
C SER A 58 12.48 7.28 -3.87
N GLU A 59 11.78 6.81 -4.90
CA GLU A 59 10.30 6.81 -4.96
C GLU A 59 9.66 5.47 -4.57
N ASN A 60 10.39 4.36 -4.67
CA ASN A 60 9.84 3.01 -4.47
C ASN A 60 10.20 2.35 -3.14
N LYS A 61 10.56 3.12 -2.12
CA LYS A 61 10.99 2.57 -0.81
C LYS A 61 9.96 1.67 -0.13
N PHE A 62 8.67 1.81 -0.47
CA PHE A 62 7.56 1.11 0.18
C PHE A 62 6.97 -0.03 -0.67
N ILE A 63 7.52 -0.34 -1.84
CA ILE A 63 6.98 -1.38 -2.72
C ILE A 63 7.72 -2.69 -2.47
N LYS A 64 6.96 -3.74 -2.14
CA LYS A 64 7.45 -5.12 -1.98
C LYS A 64 7.42 -5.89 -3.29
N GLY A 65 6.41 -5.64 -4.12
CA GLY A 65 6.11 -6.45 -5.31
C GLY A 65 5.09 -5.78 -6.22
N ILE A 66 4.95 -6.31 -7.42
CA ILE A 66 3.87 -5.96 -8.34
C ILE A 66 3.09 -7.23 -8.64
N GLY A 67 1.84 -7.30 -8.19
CA GLY A 67 0.92 -8.39 -8.54
C GLY A 67 0.26 -8.11 -9.88
N LYS A 68 0.37 -9.04 -10.82
CA LYS A 68 -0.35 -8.99 -12.08
C LYS A 68 -1.55 -9.92 -11.99
N THR A 69 -2.78 -9.42 -12.17
CA THR A 69 -3.96 -10.30 -12.19
C THR A 69 -4.77 -10.01 -13.43
N GLY A 70 -4.71 -10.93 -14.40
CA GLY A 70 -5.28 -10.72 -15.72
C GLY A 70 -4.70 -9.49 -16.41
N ASN A 71 -5.51 -8.45 -16.55
CA ASN A 71 -5.13 -7.18 -17.17
C ASN A 71 -4.88 -6.04 -16.17
N GLU A 72 -5.02 -6.30 -14.86
CA GLU A 72 -4.81 -5.30 -13.83
C GLU A 72 -3.44 -5.45 -13.17
N VAL A 73 -2.84 -4.31 -12.81
CA VAL A 73 -1.59 -4.23 -12.06
C VAL A 73 -1.90 -3.73 -10.66
N ARG A 74 -1.50 -4.49 -9.64
CA ARG A 74 -1.70 -4.16 -8.23
C ARG A 74 -0.32 -4.00 -7.58
N LEU A 75 -0.07 -2.86 -6.94
CA LEU A 75 1.17 -2.66 -6.17
C LEU A 75 1.04 -3.33 -4.81
N ILE A 76 2.03 -4.14 -4.45
CA ILE A 76 2.11 -4.80 -3.15
C ILE A 76 3.05 -3.96 -2.29
N LEU A 77 2.53 -3.44 -1.19
CA LEU A 77 3.27 -2.55 -0.30
C LEU A 77 3.98 -3.33 0.81
N ASP A 78 5.17 -2.86 1.17
CA ASP A 78 5.90 -3.25 2.36
C ASP A 78 5.46 -2.37 3.53
N CYS A 79 4.60 -2.91 4.38
CA CYS A 79 4.05 -2.17 5.53
C CYS A 79 5.14 -1.83 6.56
N GLU A 80 6.19 -2.64 6.72
CA GLU A 80 7.25 -2.34 7.67
C GLU A 80 8.06 -1.12 7.21
N LYS A 81 8.43 -1.09 5.92
CA LYS A 81 9.13 0.07 5.33
C LYS A 81 8.24 1.30 5.31
N LEU A 82 6.95 1.14 5.02
CA LEU A 82 5.98 2.23 5.03
C LEU A 82 5.90 2.91 6.40
N LEU A 83 6.10 2.19 7.50
CA LEU A 83 6.04 2.73 8.86
C LEU A 83 7.38 3.28 9.39
N LYS A 84 8.51 2.83 8.84
CA LYS A 84 9.86 3.15 9.35
C LYS A 84 10.50 4.42 8.77
N ASP A 85 10.06 4.91 7.61
CA ASP A 85 10.52 6.20 7.01
C ASP A 85 9.77 7.42 7.60
#